data_AF-A0A7J8TKK5-F1
#
_entry.id   AF-A0A7J8TKK5-F1
#
_cell.length_a   1.000
_cell.length_b   1.000
_cell.length_c   1.000
_cell.angle_alpha   90.00
_cell.angle_beta   90.00
_cell.angle_gamma   90.00
#
_symmetry.space_group_name_H-M   'P 1'
#
loop_
_entity.id
_entity.type
_entity.pdbx_description
1 polymer ?
#
loop_
_entity_poly.entity_id
_entity_poly.type
_entity_poly.pdbx_seq_one_letter_code
_entity_poly.pdbx_strand_id
1 'polypeptide(L)' 'MEEEKMNLRLDLDVQKLETEKLKKGKNKADGDFDSLKIDNKKLRFSMRTVGLGKISEKWCQEIQEEKIKADRWERL' A
#
# COMPACT_ATOMS: atom_id res chain seq x y z
N MET A 1 35.50 -40.02 -6.23
CA MET A 1 36.31 -39.19 -5.29
C MET A 1 36.57 -37.78 -5.82
N GLU A 2 37.32 -37.55 -6.91
CA GLU A 2 37.54 -36.18 -7.41
C GLU A 2 36.30 -35.55 -8.05
N GLU A 3 35.56 -36.32 -8.86
CA GLU A 3 34.31 -35.88 -9.50
C GLU A 3 33.22 -35.54 -8.48
N GLU A 4 33.02 -36.37 -7.46
CA GLU A 4 32.08 -36.09 -6.35
C GLU A 4 32.44 -34.81 -5.60
N LYS A 5 33.74 -34.56 -5.38
CA LYS A 5 34.21 -33.33 -4.73
C LYS A 5 33.99 -32.09 -5.60
N MET A 6 34.06 -32.24 -6.93
CA MET A 6 33.72 -31.18 -7.87
C MET A 6 32.21 -30.90 -7.87
N ASN A 7 31.37 -31.93 -7.89
CA ASN A 7 29.91 -31.80 -7.84
C ASN A 7 29.46 -31.10 -6.55
N LEU A 8 30.00 -31.50 -5.40
CA LEU A 8 29.70 -30.85 -4.11
C LEU A 8 30.08 -29.36 -4.08
N ARG A 9 31.14 -28.96 -4.78
CA ARG A 9 31.51 -27.54 -4.90
C ARG A 9 30.51 -26.78 -5.77
N LEU A 10 30.10 -27.36 -6.89
CA LEU A 10 29.09 -26.77 -7.76
C LEU A 10 27.75 -26.60 -7.04
N ASP A 11 27.31 -27.61 -6.28
CA ASP A 11 26.08 -27.53 -5.49
C ASP A 11 26.14 -26.41 -4.44
N LEU A 12 27.29 -26.26 -3.77
CA LEU A 12 27.50 -25.19 -2.80
C LEU A 12 27.42 -23.80 -3.46
N ASP A 13 28.02 -23.64 -4.65
CA ASP A 13 27.99 -22.39 -5.41
C ASP A 13 26.57 -22.07 -5.89
N VAL A 14 25.80 -23.08 -6.31
CA VAL A 14 24.37 -22.93 -6.66
C VAL A 14 23.56 -22.48 -5.46
N GLN A 15 23.69 -23.15 -4.30
CA GLN A 15 22.97 -22.77 -3.08
C GLN A 15 23.31 -21.35 -2.62
N LYS A 16 24.57 -20.94 -2.75
CA LYS A 16 25.00 -19.59 -2.43
C LYS A 16 24.35 -18.57 -3.36
N LEU A 17 24.30 -18.84 -4.66
CA LEU A 17 23.66 -17.98 -5.65
C LEU A 17 22.15 -17.83 -5.40
N GLU A 18 21.47 -18.93 -5.10
CA GLU A 18 20.04 -18.93 -4.76
C GLU A 18 19.76 -18.10 -3.50
N THR A 19 20.58 -18.28 -2.46
CA THR A 19 20.46 -17.52 -1.21
C THR A 19 20.66 -16.01 -1.44
N GLU A 20 21.64 -15.62 -2.25
CA GLU A 20 21.84 -14.21 -2.59
C GLU A 20 20.67 -13.63 -3.39
N LYS A 21 20.11 -14.38 -4.33
CA LYS A 21 18.94 -13.97 -5.11
C LYS A 21 17.73 -13.76 -4.20
N LEU A 22 17.49 -14.68 -3.26
CA LEU A 22 16.41 -14.55 -2.27
C LEU A 22 16.61 -13.32 -1.38
N LYS A 23 17.84 -13.08 -0.91
CA LYS A 23 18.17 -11.90 -0.10
C LYS A 23 17.90 -10.59 -0.84
N LYS A 24 18.27 -10.51 -2.13
CA LYS A 24 17.98 -9.35 -2.99
C LYS A 24 16.48 -9.15 -3.17
N GLY A 25 15.73 -10.23 -3.42
CA GLY A 25 14.28 -10.20 -3.54
C GLY A 25 13.60 -9.68 -2.27
N LYS A 26 14.02 -10.20 -1.10
CA LYS A 26 13.50 -9.76 0.20
C LYS A 26 13.77 -8.28 0.45
N ASN A 27 15.02 -7.82 0.26
CA ASN A 27 15.37 -6.42 0.47
C ASN A 27 14.56 -5.48 -0.42
N LYS A 28 14.26 -5.87 -1.66
CA LYS A 28 13.39 -5.10 -2.55
C LYS A 28 11.95 -5.05 -2.01
N ALA A 29 11.39 -6.19 -1.62
CA ALA A 29 10.04 -6.26 -1.08
C ALA A 29 9.89 -5.44 0.21
N ASP A 30 10.88 -5.46 1.09
CA ASP A 30 10.91 -4.66 2.31
C ASP A 30 10.93 -3.15 1.98
N GLY A 31 11.73 -2.74 0.98
CA GLY A 31 11.76 -1.35 0.50
C GLY A 31 10.44 -0.89 -0.13
N ASP A 32 9.84 -1.74 -0.97
CA ASP A 32 8.53 -1.47 -1.59
C ASP A 32 7.43 -1.36 -0.50
N PHE A 33 7.47 -2.21 0.53
CA PHE A 33 6.56 -2.15 1.67
C PHE A 33 6.70 -0.86 2.48
N ASP A 34 7.92 -0.41 2.76
CA ASP A 34 8.17 0.85 3.47
C ASP A 34 7.68 2.06 2.66
N SER A 35 7.84 2.05 1.33
CA SER A 35 7.28 3.07 0.44
C SER A 35 5.75 3.09 0.50
N LEU A 36 5.11 1.93 0.35
CA LEU A 36 3.65 1.80 0.45
C LEU A 36 3.11 2.26 1.80
N LYS A 37 3.83 2.00 2.89
CA LYS A 37 3.47 2.48 4.24
C LYS A 37 3.51 4.01 4.32
N ILE A 38 4.47 4.65 3.69
CA ILE A 38 4.55 6.12 3.60
C ILE A 38 3.39 6.66 2.76
N ASP A 39 3.15 6.08 1.59
CA ASP A 39 2.09 6.54 0.68
C ASP A 39 0.70 6.36 1.28
N ASN A 40 0.46 5.25 1.98
CA ASN A 40 -0.78 5.03 2.71
C ASN A 40 -1.01 6.07 3.82
N LYS A 41 0.04 6.43 4.58
CA LYS A 41 -0.04 7.51 5.58
C LYS A 41 -0.35 8.84 4.95
N LYS A 42 0.29 9.18 3.82
CA LYS A 42 0.01 10.42 3.07
C LYS A 42 -1.44 10.46 2.60
N LEU A 43 -1.92 9.39 1.95
CA LEU A 43 -3.31 9.29 1.50
C LEU A 43 -4.29 9.48 2.66
N ARG A 44 -4.06 8.80 3.79
CA ARG A 44 -4.91 8.94 4.98
C ARG A 44 -4.92 10.38 5.52
N PHE A 45 -3.78 11.06 5.49
CA PHE A 45 -3.68 12.45 5.90
C PHE A 45 -4.40 13.37 4.91
N SER A 46 -4.18 13.20 3.60
CA SER A 46 -4.89 13.92 2.55
C SER A 46 -6.41 13.75 2.66
N MET A 47 -6.91 12.54 2.92
CA MET A 47 -8.34 12.30 3.14
C MET A 47 -8.89 13.06 4.35
N ARG A 48 -8.12 13.19 5.44
CA ARG A 48 -8.50 14.02 6.61
C ARG A 48 -8.54 15.50 6.25
N THR A 49 -7.52 15.99 5.53
CA THR A 49 -7.37 17.41 5.19
C THR A 49 -8.36 17.88 4.14
N VAL A 50 -8.68 17.05 3.14
CA VAL A 50 -9.64 17.36 2.07
C VAL A 50 -11.11 17.32 2.58
N GLY A 51 -11.33 17.06 3.87
CA GLY A 51 -12.68 17.04 4.45
C GLY A 51 -13.47 15.75 4.16
N LEU A 52 -12.87 14.76 3.50
CA LEU A 52 -13.37 13.38 3.49
C LEU A 52 -13.29 12.71 4.88
N GLY A 53 -12.64 13.37 5.84
CA GLY A 53 -12.70 13.09 7.27
C GLY A 53 -13.81 13.84 8.03
N LYS A 54 -14.84 14.38 7.37
CA LYS A 54 -16.08 14.73 8.09
C LYS A 54 -16.68 13.44 8.65
N ILE A 55 -17.14 13.47 9.90
CA ILE A 55 -17.94 12.38 10.47
C ILE A 55 -19.14 12.19 9.53
N SER A 56 -19.43 10.96 9.11
CA SER A 56 -20.53 10.61 8.18
C SER A 56 -21.82 11.42 8.43
N GLU A 57 -22.11 11.64 9.71
CA GLU A 57 -23.23 12.42 10.23
C GLU A 57 -23.27 13.88 9.74
N LYS A 58 -22.13 14.56 9.68
CA LYS A 58 -22.03 15.94 9.16
C LYS A 58 -22.26 16.00 7.66
N TRP A 59 -21.89 14.95 6.92
CA TRP A 59 -22.17 14.84 5.49
C TRP A 59 -23.66 14.59 5.23
N CYS A 60 -24.29 13.74 6.05
CA CYS A 60 -25.74 13.53 6.01
C CYS A 60 -26.53 14.81 6.31
N GLN A 61 -26.08 15.62 7.27
CA GLN A 61 -26.70 16.93 7.56
C GLN A 61 -26.59 17.90 6.39
N GLU A 62 -25.40 18.06 5.80
CA GLU A 62 -25.20 18.95 4.64
C GLU A 62 -26.06 18.52 3.44
N ILE A 63 -26.21 17.20 3.19
CA ILE A 63 -27.08 16.69 2.12
C ILE A 63 -28.56 16.95 2.41
N GLN A 64 -29.00 16.82 3.65
CA GLN A 64 -30.38 17.15 4.01
C GLN A 64 -30.66 18.64 3.85
N GLU A 65 -29.75 19.50 4.28
CA GLU A 65 -29.88 20.95 4.09
C GLU A 65 -29.98 21.31 2.61
N GLU A 66 -29.18 20.66 1.76
CA GLU A 66 -29.17 20.94 0.33
C GLU A 66 -30.41 20.40 -0.40
N LYS A 67 -30.90 19.22 0.00
CA LYS A 67 -32.21 18.71 -0.46
C LYS A 67 -33.35 19.66 -0.10
N ILE A 68 -33.36 20.16 1.14
CA ILE A 68 -34.38 21.11 1.61
C ILE A 68 -34.30 22.43 0.83
N LYS A 69 -33.11 22.87 0.42
CA LYS A 69 -32.98 24.05 -0.46
C LYS A 69 -33.52 23.75 -1.86
N ALA A 70 -33.16 22.62 -2.46
CA ALA A 70 -33.67 22.20 -3.77
C ALA A 70 -35.20 22.11 -3.81
N ASP A 71 -35.81 21.48 -2.80
CA ASP A 71 -37.27 21.37 -2.68
C ASP A 71 -37.96 22.74 -2.56
N ARG A 72 -37.29 23.75 -1.98
CA ARG A 72 -37.81 25.13 -1.93
C ARG A 72 -37.73 25.81 -3.29
N TRP A 73 -36.69 25.54 -4.07
CA TRP A 73 -36.56 26.06 -5.42
C TRP A 73 -37.58 25.45 -6.38
N GLU A 74 -37.96 24.18 -6.19
CA GLU A 74 -39.00 23.51 -7.02
C GLU A 74 -40.43 23.96 -6.70
N ARG A 75 -40.65 24.60 -5.54
CA ARG A 75 -41.97 25.13 -5.13
C ARG A 75 -42.16 26.62 -5.43
N LEU A 76 -41.17 27.26 -6.05
CA LEU A 76 -41.21 28.62 -6.59
C LEU A 76 -41.55 28.57 -8.08
#